data_AF-G3ASA5-F1
#
_entry.id   AF-G3ASA5-F1
#
_cell.length_a   1.000
_cell.length_b   1.000
_cell.length_c   1.000
_cell.angle_alpha   90.00
_cell.angle_beta   90.00
_cell.angle_gamma   90.00
#
_symmetry.space_group_name_H-M   'P 1'
#
loop_
_entity.id
_entity.type
_entity.pdbx_description
1 polymer ?
#
loop_
_entity_poly.entity_id
_entity_poly.type
_entity_poly.pdbx_seq_one_letter_code
_entity_poly.pdbx_strand_id
1 'polypeptide(L)'
;MSLQMSLVFCTMIAQMIILLVLVLPLPQVVRQQIVSLAQVCQNSQNFKVGVIFSLMLMTLQFLDCLKRLHRYSGAVDNPYFDSSNNHHYEHSLSYDQLASKFYAQRNLYLSGAILYLMLAIATVLAIVKKMVSKEAEYRELAATANDTSLKSKQEQEEIEKLQQLIDKKQLDIDTFKKQISGLQAAYNDLSPEVKPDLKEKKSE
;
A
#
# COMPACT_ATOMS: atom_id res chain seq x y z
N MET A 1 5.78 -39.30 -21.10
CA MET A 1 6.51 -38.24 -20.35
C MET A 1 6.83 -38.79 -18.98
N SER A 2 8.03 -38.57 -18.43
CA SER A 2 8.32 -39.04 -17.05
C SER A 2 7.46 -38.26 -16.04
N LEU A 3 7.10 -38.92 -14.94
CA LEU A 3 6.34 -38.33 -13.83
C LEU A 3 6.92 -36.98 -13.37
N GLN A 4 8.26 -36.88 -13.37
CA GLN A 4 8.99 -35.65 -13.04
C GLN A 4 8.63 -34.48 -13.96
N MET A 5 8.55 -34.70 -15.28
CA MET A 5 8.22 -33.63 -16.23
C MET A 5 6.78 -33.16 -16.08
N SER A 6 5.86 -34.07 -15.75
CA SER A 6 4.46 -33.71 -15.48
C SER A 6 4.31 -32.88 -14.21
N LEU A 7 5.06 -33.20 -13.17
CA LEU A 7 5.04 -32.46 -11.90
C LEU A 7 5.56 -31.03 -12.10
N VAL A 8 6.73 -30.89 -12.73
CA VAL A 8 7.34 -29.59 -13.04
C VAL A 8 6.40 -28.72 -13.88
N PHE A 9 5.76 -29.31 -14.89
CA PHE A 9 4.79 -28.61 -15.73
C PHE A 9 3.54 -28.15 -14.96
N CYS A 10 2.99 -29.02 -14.11
CA CYS A 10 1.84 -28.67 -13.27
C CYS A 10 2.18 -27.53 -12.29
N THR A 11 3.37 -27.57 -11.67
CA THR A 11 3.85 -26.49 -10.81
C THR A 11 3.97 -25.17 -11.56
N MET A 12 4.50 -25.19 -12.79
CA MET A 12 4.60 -23.98 -13.62
C MET A 12 3.21 -23.41 -13.96
N ILE A 13 2.26 -24.25 -14.36
CA ILE A 13 0.90 -23.80 -14.67
C ILE A 13 0.22 -23.21 -13.43
N ALA A 14 0.36 -23.87 -12.28
CA ALA A 14 -0.19 -23.35 -11.03
C ALA A 14 0.39 -21.97 -10.70
N GLN A 15 1.70 -21.79 -10.83
CA GLN A 15 2.36 -20.50 -10.62
C GLN A 15 1.88 -19.43 -11.60
N MET A 16 1.71 -19.76 -12.88
CA MET A 16 1.17 -18.87 -13.91
C MET A 16 -0.23 -18.37 -13.54
N ILE A 17 -1.12 -19.29 -13.15
CA ILE A 17 -2.49 -18.95 -12.76
C ILE A 17 -2.49 -18.05 -11.53
N ILE A 18 -1.70 -18.40 -10.50
CA ILE A 18 -1.58 -17.60 -9.27
C ILE A 18 -1.08 -16.19 -9.59
N LEU A 19 -0.04 -16.07 -10.41
CA LEU A 19 0.52 -14.77 -10.78
C LEU A 19 -0.47 -13.94 -11.61
N LEU A 20 -1.18 -14.56 -12.56
CA LEU A 20 -2.19 -13.88 -13.37
C LEU A 20 -3.32 -13.34 -12.49
N VAL A 21 -3.83 -14.16 -11.57
CA VAL A 21 -4.86 -13.73 -10.60
C VAL A 21 -4.35 -12.56 -9.75
N LEU A 22 -3.09 -12.60 -9.33
CA LEU A 22 -2.52 -11.58 -8.45
C LEU A 22 -2.19 -10.25 -9.16
N VAL A 23 -1.86 -10.31 -10.45
CA VAL A 23 -1.57 -9.12 -11.28
C VAL A 23 -2.83 -8.45 -11.80
N LEU A 24 -3.93 -9.19 -11.95
CA LEU A 24 -5.20 -8.66 -12.41
C LEU A 24 -5.65 -7.49 -11.51
N PRO A 25 -6.19 -6.38 -12.06
CA PRO A 25 -6.80 -5.32 -11.26
C PRO A 25 -8.09 -5.81 -10.58
N LEU A 26 -7.95 -6.60 -9.52
CA LEU A 26 -9.07 -7.12 -8.75
C LEU A 26 -9.68 -6.04 -7.85
N PRO A 27 -11.01 -6.10 -7.60
CA PRO A 27 -11.67 -5.21 -6.66
C PRO A 27 -11.12 -5.41 -5.24
N GLN A 28 -11.14 -4.34 -4.44
CA GLN A 28 -10.40 -4.26 -3.19
C GLN A 28 -10.79 -5.32 -2.15
N VAL A 29 -12.07 -5.70 -2.10
CA VAL A 29 -12.56 -6.77 -1.22
C VAL A 29 -11.90 -8.11 -1.52
N VAL A 30 -11.66 -8.42 -2.79
CA VAL A 30 -11.01 -9.67 -3.21
C VAL A 30 -9.51 -9.62 -2.90
N ARG A 31 -8.86 -8.46 -3.06
CA ARG A 31 -7.44 -8.29 -2.68
C ARG A 31 -7.21 -8.53 -1.20
N GLN A 32 -8.09 -8.02 -0.34
CA GLN A 32 -8.02 -8.26 1.11
C GLN A 32 -8.19 -9.74 1.46
N GLN A 33 -9.09 -10.44 0.79
CA GLN A 33 -9.26 -11.89 0.96
C GLN A 33 -8.03 -12.68 0.48
N ILE A 34 -7.46 -12.33 -0.68
CA ILE A 34 -6.24 -12.98 -1.19
C ILE A 34 -5.06 -12.72 -0.24
N VAL A 35 -4.90 -11.49 0.26
CA VAL A 35 -3.82 -11.14 1.19
C VAL A 35 -3.99 -11.85 2.53
N SER A 36 -5.20 -11.88 3.08
CA SER A 36 -5.46 -12.58 4.35
C SER A 36 -5.25 -14.09 4.21
N LEU A 37 -5.70 -14.70 3.12
CA LEU A 37 -5.50 -16.12 2.84
C LEU A 37 -4.01 -16.44 2.62
N ALA A 38 -3.30 -15.60 1.85
CA ALA A 38 -1.85 -15.70 1.68
C ALA A 38 -1.11 -15.53 3.01
N GLN A 39 -1.59 -14.67 3.90
CA GLN A 39 -1.01 -14.47 5.23
C GLN A 39 -1.26 -15.67 6.14
N VAL A 40 -2.46 -16.26 6.14
CA VAL A 40 -2.76 -17.50 6.86
C VAL A 40 -1.87 -18.64 6.36
N CYS A 41 -1.73 -18.79 5.04
CA CYS A 41 -0.82 -19.79 4.45
C CYS A 41 0.64 -19.54 4.86
N GLN A 42 1.14 -18.30 4.76
CA GLN A 42 2.52 -17.95 5.13
C GLN A 42 2.79 -18.07 6.63
N ASN A 43 1.77 -17.87 7.47
CA ASN A 43 1.91 -17.98 8.92
C ASN A 43 2.06 -19.45 9.37
N SER A 44 1.60 -20.40 8.55
CA SER A 44 1.81 -21.82 8.82
C SER A 44 3.27 -22.20 8.57
N GLN A 45 3.95 -22.66 9.63
CA GLN A 45 5.36 -23.05 9.58
C GLN A 45 5.62 -24.16 8.55
N ASN A 46 4.70 -25.13 8.46
CA ASN A 46 4.79 -26.25 7.52
C ASN A 46 4.81 -25.78 6.06
N PHE A 47 3.98 -24.79 5.71
CA PHE A 47 3.95 -24.22 4.37
C PHE A 47 5.23 -23.46 4.04
N LYS A 48 5.72 -22.65 4.97
CA LYS A 48 6.97 -21.90 4.79
C LYS A 48 8.15 -22.83 4.54
N VAL A 49 8.27 -23.90 5.33
CA VAL A 49 9.31 -24.92 5.14
C VAL A 49 9.15 -25.63 3.79
N GLY A 50 7.92 -26.00 3.40
CA GLY A 50 7.66 -26.63 2.11
C GLY A 50 8.03 -25.74 0.91
N VAL A 51 7.71 -24.45 0.97
CA VAL A 51 8.05 -23.47 -0.07
C VAL A 51 9.57 -23.29 -0.17
N ILE A 52 10.28 -23.15 0.96
CA ILE A 52 11.74 -23.02 0.97
C ILE A 52 12.41 -24.29 0.46
N PHE A 53 11.92 -25.46 0.88
CA PHE A 53 12.43 -26.75 0.43
C PHE A 53 12.24 -26.92 -1.09
N SER A 54 11.05 -26.60 -1.61
CA SER A 54 10.78 -26.62 -3.05
C SER A 54 11.68 -25.63 -3.81
N LEU A 55 11.94 -24.45 -3.26
CA LEU A 55 12.84 -23.46 -3.87
C LEU A 55 14.27 -24.01 -3.95
N MET A 56 14.75 -24.64 -2.88
CA MET A 56 16.07 -25.26 -2.82
C MET A 56 16.21 -26.36 -3.88
N LEU A 57 15.22 -27.27 -3.99
CA LEU A 57 15.21 -28.33 -5.00
C LEU A 57 15.22 -27.77 -6.42
N MET A 58 14.38 -26.77 -6.72
CA MET A 58 14.34 -26.16 -8.05
C MET A 58 15.64 -25.45 -8.40
N THR A 59 16.27 -24.79 -7.42
CA THR A 59 17.57 -24.14 -7.60
C THR A 59 18.67 -25.17 -7.87
N LEU A 60 18.67 -26.29 -7.14
CA LEU A 60 19.65 -27.36 -7.33
C LEU A 60 19.47 -28.04 -8.70
N GLN A 61 18.23 -28.27 -9.13
CA GLN A 61 17.91 -28.77 -10.47
C GLN A 61 18.35 -27.79 -11.57
N PHE A 62 18.16 -26.49 -11.36
CA PHE A 62 18.61 -25.45 -12.28
C PHE A 62 20.14 -25.43 -12.42
N LEU A 63 20.85 -25.49 -11.29
CA LEU A 63 22.32 -25.57 -11.28
C LEU A 63 22.85 -26.86 -11.90
N ASP A 64 22.19 -27.99 -11.70
CA ASP A 64 22.53 -29.25 -12.37
C ASP A 64 22.40 -29.13 -13.89
N CYS A 65 21.30 -28.54 -14.36
CA CYS A 65 21.10 -28.28 -15.79
C CYS A 65 22.16 -27.32 -16.34
N LEU A 66 22.55 -26.27 -15.60
CA LEU A 66 23.62 -25.35 -15.99
C LEU A 66 24.98 -26.04 -16.10
N LYS A 67 25.37 -26.83 -15.09
CA LYS A 67 26.64 -27.58 -15.11
C LYS A 67 26.67 -28.56 -16.29
N ARG A 68 25.57 -29.25 -16.53
CA ARG A 68 25.42 -30.20 -17.64
C ARG A 68 25.51 -29.49 -18.99
N LEU A 69 24.86 -28.33 -19.15
CA LEU A 69 24.93 -27.54 -20.38
C LEU A 69 26.33 -26.95 -20.61
N HIS A 70 26.98 -26.46 -19.56
CA HIS A 70 28.35 -25.93 -19.62
C HIS A 70 29.36 -27.01 -20.06
N ARG A 71 29.21 -28.25 -19.56
CA ARG A 71 30.01 -29.40 -20.02
C ARG A 71 29.84 -29.65 -21.52
N TYR A 72 28.62 -29.54 -22.05
CA TYR A 72 28.35 -29.71 -23.47
C TYR A 72 28.78 -28.51 -24.33
N SER A 73 28.82 -27.29 -23.79
CA SER A 73 29.42 -26.13 -24.48
C SER A 73 30.95 -26.21 -24.51
N GLY A 74 31.60 -26.54 -23.39
CA GLY A 74 33.06 -26.67 -23.32
C GLY A 74 33.61 -27.80 -24.19
N ALA A 75 32.84 -28.89 -24.38
CA ALA A 75 33.20 -29.96 -25.32
C ALA A 75 33.11 -29.54 -26.80
N VAL A 76 32.39 -28.46 -27.11
CA VAL A 76 32.29 -27.88 -28.47
C VAL A 76 33.35 -26.79 -28.68
N ASP A 77 33.71 -26.03 -27.63
CA ASP A 77 34.62 -24.88 -27.74
C ASP A 77 36.08 -25.16 -27.35
N ASN A 78 36.40 -26.27 -26.67
CA ASN A 78 37.77 -26.55 -26.20
C ASN A 78 38.34 -27.86 -26.79
N PRO A 79 39.02 -27.82 -27.95
CA PRO A 79 39.64 -28.99 -28.56
C PRO A 79 40.88 -29.52 -27.80
N TYR A 80 41.30 -28.89 -26.69
CA TYR A 80 42.55 -29.23 -25.98
C TYR A 80 42.37 -29.86 -24.59
N PHE A 81 41.15 -30.00 -24.07
CA PHE A 81 40.93 -30.59 -22.73
C PHE A 81 40.57 -32.09 -22.77
N ASP A 82 40.92 -32.80 -23.84
CA ASP A 82 40.97 -34.27 -23.83
C ASP A 82 42.43 -34.74 -23.77
N SER A 83 43.08 -34.43 -22.65
CA SER A 83 44.33 -35.08 -22.25
C SER A 83 44.02 -36.22 -21.28
N SER A 84 43.31 -37.25 -21.73
CA SER A 84 43.79 -38.63 -21.54
C SER A 84 42.85 -39.64 -22.21
N ASN A 85 43.36 -40.20 -23.30
CA ASN A 85 43.26 -41.62 -23.57
C ASN A 85 41.90 -42.15 -24.09
N ASN A 86 41.55 -41.85 -25.33
CA ASN A 86 41.47 -42.84 -26.44
C ASN A 86 40.72 -42.30 -27.67
N HIS A 87 41.38 -42.43 -28.83
CA HIS A 87 40.79 -42.59 -30.16
C HIS A 87 39.86 -41.49 -30.72
N HIS A 88 40.50 -40.48 -31.33
CA HIS A 88 40.43 -40.23 -32.78
C HIS A 88 39.20 -40.78 -33.52
N TYR A 89 38.04 -40.12 -33.47
CA TYR A 89 37.03 -40.08 -34.55
C TYR A 89 36.07 -38.91 -34.32
N GLU A 90 35.99 -38.05 -35.34
CA GLU A 90 34.85 -37.18 -35.69
C GLU A 90 34.36 -36.14 -34.68
N HIS A 91 34.54 -34.88 -35.09
CA HIS A 91 34.20 -33.62 -34.45
C HIS A 91 32.68 -33.37 -34.31
N SER A 92 31.85 -34.41 -34.26
CA SER A 92 30.40 -34.33 -34.12
C SER A 92 29.96 -35.01 -32.83
N LEU A 93 29.34 -34.25 -31.92
CA LEU A 93 28.61 -34.81 -30.78
C LEU A 93 27.73 -35.97 -31.28
N SER A 94 27.89 -37.15 -30.66
CA SER A 94 27.07 -38.32 -31.02
C SER A 94 25.58 -37.98 -30.90
N TYR A 95 24.71 -38.57 -31.72
CA TYR A 95 23.27 -38.25 -31.73
C TYR A 95 22.63 -38.29 -30.33
N ASP A 96 23.07 -39.21 -29.46
CA ASP A 96 22.64 -39.31 -28.06
C ASP A 96 23.09 -38.14 -27.18
N GLN A 97 24.30 -37.62 -27.42
CA GLN A 97 24.83 -36.45 -26.72
C GLN A 97 24.12 -35.18 -27.17
N LEU A 98 23.80 -35.07 -28.47
CA LEU A 98 23.03 -33.96 -29.02
C LEU A 98 21.59 -33.97 -28.46
N ALA A 99 20.95 -35.14 -28.42
CA ALA A 99 19.65 -35.31 -27.77
C ALA A 99 19.71 -34.91 -26.28
N SER A 100 20.73 -35.38 -25.56
CA SER A 100 20.96 -35.03 -24.15
C SER A 100 21.15 -33.52 -23.92
N LYS A 101 21.80 -32.81 -24.86
CA LYS A 101 21.94 -31.35 -24.83
C LYS A 101 20.58 -30.66 -24.96
N PHE A 102 19.74 -31.07 -25.93
CA PHE A 102 18.40 -30.51 -26.09
C PHE A 102 17.51 -30.75 -24.85
N TYR A 103 17.60 -31.93 -24.24
CA TYR A 103 16.89 -32.22 -22.99
C TYR A 103 17.36 -31.33 -21.84
N ALA A 104 18.67 -31.17 -21.65
CA ALA A 104 19.23 -30.30 -20.61
C ALA A 104 18.82 -28.84 -20.83
N GLN A 105 18.84 -28.36 -22.08
CA GLN A 105 18.45 -26.99 -22.44
C GLN A 105 16.97 -26.72 -22.16
N ARG A 106 16.06 -27.62 -22.56
CA ARG A 106 14.63 -27.48 -22.26
C ARG A 106 14.36 -27.49 -20.75
N ASN A 107 14.97 -28.42 -20.03
CA ASN A 107 14.78 -28.54 -18.58
C ASN A 107 15.37 -27.33 -17.83
N LEU A 108 16.44 -26.74 -18.34
CA LEU A 108 17.01 -25.49 -17.83
C LEU A 108 16.01 -24.33 -17.95
N TYR A 109 15.42 -24.12 -19.13
CA TYR A 109 14.43 -23.06 -19.31
C TYR A 109 13.20 -23.28 -18.43
N LEU A 110 12.72 -24.52 -18.33
CA LEU A 110 11.55 -24.84 -17.54
C LEU A 110 11.79 -24.62 -16.03
N SER A 111 12.92 -25.09 -15.50
CA SER A 111 13.30 -24.85 -14.10
C SER A 111 13.58 -23.37 -13.82
N GLY A 112 14.24 -22.67 -14.75
CA GLY A 112 14.48 -21.23 -14.64
C GLY A 112 13.18 -20.41 -14.63
N ALA A 113 12.21 -20.77 -15.47
CA ALA A 113 10.89 -20.14 -15.48
C ALA A 113 10.17 -20.31 -14.14
N ILE A 114 10.19 -21.52 -13.56
CA ILE A 114 9.56 -21.79 -12.26
C ILE A 114 10.20 -20.95 -11.13
N LEU A 115 11.53 -20.85 -11.12
CA LEU A 115 12.25 -20.02 -10.16
C LEU A 115 11.91 -18.54 -10.32
N TYR A 116 11.87 -18.05 -11.56
CA TYR A 116 11.48 -16.69 -11.87
C TYR A 116 10.06 -16.38 -11.37
N LEU A 117 9.11 -17.27 -11.65
CA LEU A 117 7.72 -17.09 -11.23
C LEU A 117 7.53 -17.15 -9.73
N MET A 118 8.28 -18.01 -9.05
CA MET A 118 8.26 -18.07 -7.59
C MET A 118 8.69 -16.72 -6.97
N LEU A 119 9.74 -16.11 -7.52
CA LEU A 119 10.19 -14.79 -7.11
C LEU A 119 9.16 -13.71 -7.46
N ALA A 120 8.62 -13.74 -8.67
CA ALA A 120 7.61 -12.78 -9.14
C ALA A 120 6.32 -12.83 -8.29
N ILE A 121 5.86 -14.02 -7.89
CA ILE A 121 4.72 -14.15 -6.97
C ILE A 121 5.04 -13.50 -5.62
N ALA A 122 6.24 -13.73 -5.07
CA ALA A 122 6.63 -13.13 -3.80
C ALA A 122 6.69 -11.59 -3.86
N THR A 123 7.22 -11.03 -4.94
CA THR A 123 7.29 -9.56 -5.12
C THR A 123 5.90 -8.96 -5.32
N VAL A 124 5.07 -9.54 -6.18
CA VAL A 124 3.70 -9.06 -6.40
C VAL A 124 2.88 -9.17 -5.11
N LEU A 125 3.00 -10.26 -4.34
CA LEU A 125 2.32 -10.38 -3.04
C LEU A 125 2.73 -9.26 -2.08
N ALA A 126 4.03 -8.91 -2.02
CA ALA A 126 4.51 -7.82 -1.18
C ALA A 126 3.96 -6.46 -1.63
N ILE A 127 3.86 -6.22 -2.94
CA ILE A 127 3.28 -5.00 -3.50
C ILE A 127 1.78 -4.92 -3.17
N VAL A 128 1.03 -6.00 -3.38
CA VAL A 128 -0.41 -6.04 -3.08
C VAL A 128 -0.66 -5.83 -1.60
N LYS A 129 0.14 -6.44 -0.71
CA LYS A 129 0.08 -6.20 0.74
C LYS A 129 0.25 -4.71 1.08
N LYS A 130 1.29 -4.07 0.54
CA LYS A 130 1.55 -2.64 0.75
C LYS A 130 0.41 -1.77 0.24
N MET A 131 -0.14 -2.09 -0.92
CA MET A 131 -1.28 -1.37 -1.50
C MET A 131 -2.52 -1.46 -0.60
N VAL A 132 -2.85 -2.67 -0.12
CA VAL A 132 -3.99 -2.87 0.79
C VAL A 132 -3.82 -2.10 2.10
N SER A 133 -2.63 -2.14 2.71
CA SER A 133 -2.34 -1.38 3.94
C SER A 133 -2.44 0.13 3.73
N LYS A 134 -1.89 0.64 2.61
CA LYS A 134 -1.95 2.06 2.29
C LYS A 134 -3.39 2.52 2.05
N GLU A 135 -4.18 1.77 1.32
CA GLU A 135 -5.59 2.10 1.12
C GLU A 135 -6.41 2.07 2.43
N ALA A 136 -6.08 1.18 3.36
CA ALA A 136 -6.70 1.18 4.69
C ALA A 136 -6.37 2.46 5.47
N GLU A 137 -5.10 2.87 5.51
CA GLU A 137 -4.65 4.13 6.10
C GLU A 137 -5.35 5.34 5.43
N TYR A 138 -5.45 5.36 4.10
CA TYR A 138 -6.15 6.42 3.37
C TYR A 138 -7.63 6.50 3.73
N ARG A 139 -8.32 5.36 3.90
CA ARG A 139 -9.74 5.34 4.31
C ARG A 139 -9.94 5.85 5.73
N GLU A 140 -9.04 5.50 6.64
CA GLU A 140 -9.08 5.98 8.03
C GLU A 140 -8.84 7.49 8.11
N LEU A 141 -7.85 7.99 7.38
CA LEU A 141 -7.57 9.42 7.26
C LEU A 141 -8.74 10.17 6.60
N ALA A 142 -9.34 9.63 5.54
CA ALA A 142 -10.50 10.22 4.89
C ALA A 142 -11.74 10.21 5.80
N ALA A 143 -11.95 9.16 6.58
CA ALA A 143 -13.02 9.11 7.58
C ALA A 143 -12.81 10.19 8.66
N THR A 144 -11.59 10.33 9.17
CA THR A 144 -11.23 11.34 10.19
C THR A 144 -11.33 12.76 9.65
N ALA A 145 -10.95 12.98 8.38
CA ALA A 145 -11.08 14.28 7.72
C ALA A 145 -12.55 14.66 7.49
N ASN A 146 -13.39 13.71 7.10
CA ASN A 146 -14.84 13.93 7.00
C ASN A 146 -15.48 14.16 8.37
N ASP A 147 -15.03 13.45 9.41
CA ASP A 147 -15.52 13.65 10.78
C ASP A 147 -15.08 15.01 11.34
N THR A 148 -13.88 15.48 10.97
CA THR A 148 -13.43 16.86 11.24
C THR A 148 -14.24 17.89 10.45
N SER A 149 -14.63 17.58 9.21
CA SER A 149 -15.54 18.43 8.42
C SER A 149 -16.96 18.50 9.02
N LEU A 150 -17.44 17.41 9.62
CA LEU A 150 -18.72 17.38 10.33
C LEU A 150 -18.64 18.14 11.65
N LYS A 151 -17.56 17.96 12.42
CA LYS A 151 -17.31 18.73 13.65
C LYS A 151 -17.16 20.22 13.39
N SER A 152 -16.42 20.61 12.34
CA SER A 152 -16.29 22.02 11.96
C SER A 152 -17.61 22.64 11.51
N LYS A 153 -18.50 21.89 10.83
CA LYS A 153 -19.86 22.38 10.54
C LYS A 153 -20.70 22.60 11.79
N GLN A 154 -20.63 21.69 12.76
CA GLN A 154 -21.33 21.83 14.04
C GLN A 154 -20.78 23.01 14.85
N GLU A 155 -19.46 23.20 14.89
CA GLU A 155 -18.83 24.37 15.50
C GLU A 155 -19.24 25.67 14.78
N GLN A 156 -19.35 25.66 13.45
CA GLN A 156 -19.79 26.83 12.68
C GLN A 156 -21.23 27.24 13.04
N GLU A 157 -22.14 26.26 13.18
CA GLU A 157 -23.53 26.52 13.59
C GLU A 157 -23.64 27.02 15.04
N GLU A 158 -22.79 26.54 15.95
CA GLU A 158 -22.72 27.06 17.32
C GLU A 158 -22.17 28.48 17.37
N ILE A 159 -21.13 28.78 16.57
CA ILE A 159 -20.56 30.12 16.43
C ILE A 159 -21.62 31.10 15.91
N GLU A 160 -22.40 30.74 14.88
CA GLU A 160 -23.49 31.61 14.39
C GLU A 160 -24.57 31.86 15.44
N LYS A 161 -24.97 30.83 16.20
CA LYS A 161 -25.94 31.00 17.30
C LYS A 161 -25.42 31.90 18.40
N LEU A 162 -24.14 31.75 18.78
CA LEU A 162 -23.48 32.60 19.76
C LEU A 162 -23.38 34.05 19.27
N GLN A 163 -23.07 34.27 17.99
CA GLN A 163 -23.03 35.59 17.36
C GLN A 163 -24.40 36.28 17.44
N GLN A 164 -25.48 35.57 17.08
CA GLN A 164 -26.85 36.10 17.17
C GLN A 164 -27.27 36.42 18.61
N LEU A 165 -26.81 35.63 19.57
CA LEU A 165 -27.08 35.87 20.99
C LEU A 165 -26.38 37.14 21.48
N ILE A 166 -25.14 37.36 21.06
CA ILE A 166 -24.36 38.56 21.36
C ILE A 166 -25.06 39.79 20.78
N ASP A 167 -25.49 39.74 19.52
CA ASP A 167 -26.16 40.86 18.86
C ASP A 167 -27.48 41.24 19.56
N LYS A 168 -28.27 40.24 19.98
CA LYS A 168 -29.48 40.48 20.80
C LYS A 168 -29.15 41.14 22.13
N LYS A 169 -28.14 40.63 22.84
CA LYS A 169 -27.73 41.22 24.12
C LYS A 169 -27.21 42.65 23.94
N GLN A 170 -26.54 42.95 22.82
CA GLN A 170 -26.07 44.30 22.53
C GLN A 170 -27.24 45.27 22.30
N LEU A 171 -28.26 44.85 21.56
CA LEU A 171 -29.50 45.63 21.38
C LEU A 171 -30.24 45.88 22.70
N ASP A 172 -30.31 44.86 23.56
CA ASP A 172 -30.93 45.00 24.88
C ASP A 172 -30.14 46.00 25.74
N ILE A 173 -28.81 45.94 25.73
CA ILE A 173 -27.94 46.89 26.44
C ILE A 173 -28.16 48.32 25.94
N ASP A 174 -28.25 48.53 24.63
CA ASP A 174 -28.49 49.86 24.06
C ASP A 174 -29.90 50.39 24.39
N THR A 175 -30.88 49.50 24.43
CA THR A 175 -32.24 49.82 24.86
C THR A 175 -32.26 50.20 26.35
N PHE A 176 -31.59 49.44 27.20
CA PHE A 176 -31.45 49.76 28.62
C PHE A 176 -30.70 51.06 28.84
N LYS A 177 -29.64 51.35 28.07
CA LYS A 177 -28.95 52.65 28.12
C LYS A 177 -29.88 53.82 27.76
N LYS A 178 -30.72 53.66 26.73
CA LYS A 178 -31.73 54.68 26.36
C LYS A 178 -32.80 54.86 27.44
N GLN A 179 -33.23 53.76 28.08
CA GLN A 179 -34.18 53.84 29.19
C GLN A 179 -33.56 54.55 30.41
N ILE A 180 -32.31 54.22 30.76
CA ILE A 180 -31.57 54.87 31.85
C ILE A 180 -31.36 56.35 31.55
N SER A 181 -30.97 56.73 30.32
CA SER A 181 -30.78 58.14 29.96
C SER A 181 -32.11 58.92 29.97
N GLY A 182 -33.20 58.31 29.52
CA GLY A 182 -34.54 58.88 29.61
C GLY A 182 -35.01 59.07 31.06
N LEU A 183 -34.78 58.07 31.92
CA LEU A 183 -35.04 58.15 33.36
C LEU A 183 -34.19 59.23 34.04
N GLN A 184 -32.91 59.34 33.69
CA GLN A 184 -32.00 60.33 34.26
C GLN A 184 -32.36 61.76 33.81
N ALA A 185 -32.81 61.94 32.58
CA ALA A 185 -33.33 63.21 32.10
C ALA A 185 -34.62 63.61 32.87
N ALA A 186 -35.56 62.69 33.04
CA ALA A 186 -36.78 62.93 33.82
C ALA A 186 -36.49 63.19 35.32
N TYR A 187 -35.50 62.49 35.89
CA TYR A 187 -35.05 62.74 37.27
C TYR A 187 -34.43 64.12 37.43
N ASN A 188 -33.59 64.56 36.49
CA ASN A 188 -33.02 65.92 36.50
C ASN A 188 -34.09 67.00 36.33
N ASP A 189 -35.15 66.74 35.57
CA ASP A 189 -36.25 67.69 35.33
C ASP A 189 -37.20 67.80 36.55
N LEU A 190 -37.41 66.71 37.29
CA LEU A 190 -38.17 66.70 38.55
C LEU A 190 -37.37 67.16 39.78
N SER A 191 -36.04 67.23 39.67
CA SER A 191 -35.20 67.73 40.75
C SER A 191 -35.18 69.27 40.67
N PRO A 192 -35.73 70.00 41.65
CA PRO A 192 -35.66 71.45 41.64
C PRO A 192 -34.18 71.85 41.68
N GLU A 193 -33.72 72.55 40.64
CA GLU A 193 -32.41 73.18 40.60
C GLU A 193 -32.17 73.94 41.92
N VAL A 194 -31.32 73.41 42.80
CA VAL A 194 -30.60 74.25 43.76
C VAL A 194 -29.54 74.98 42.93
N LYS A 195 -29.94 76.11 42.34
CA LYS A 195 -28.99 77.07 41.78
C LYS A 195 -28.07 77.53 42.90
N PRO A 196 -26.74 77.32 42.82
CA PRO A 196 -25.84 78.14 43.60
C PRO A 196 -25.95 79.57 43.06
N ASP A 197 -26.49 80.47 43.88
CA ASP A 197 -26.46 81.91 43.66
C ASP A 197 -25.01 82.36 43.43
N LEU A 198 -24.64 82.54 42.16
CA LEU A 198 -23.52 83.37 41.74
C LEU A 198 -24.09 84.60 41.04
N LYS A 199 -24.59 85.55 41.87
CA LYS A 199 -24.72 86.94 41.45
C LYS A 199 -23.31 87.54 41.41
N GLU A 200 -22.67 87.46 40.26
CA GLU A 200 -21.77 88.53 39.84
C GLU A 200 -22.62 89.80 39.66
N LYS A 201 -22.45 90.75 40.59
CA LYS A 201 -22.80 92.14 40.36
C LYS A 201 -21.57 92.81 39.74
N LYS A 202 -21.69 93.08 38.43
CA LYS A 202 -20.81 93.97 37.66
C LYS A 202 -21.08 95.43 38.04
N SER A 203 -20.00 96.18 38.28
CA SER A 203 -19.84 97.65 38.17
C SER A 203 -18.32 97.87 38.21
N GLU A 204 -17.64 98.41 37.20
CA GLU A 204 -18.04 99.33 36.11
C GLU A 204 -18.77 98.73 34.89
#